data_AF-A0A6L3VB59-F1
#
_entry.id   AF-A0A6L3VB59-F1
#
_cell.length_a   1.000
_cell.length_b   1.000
_cell.length_c   1.000
_cell.angle_alpha   90.00
_cell.angle_beta   90.00
_cell.angle_gamma   90.00
#
_symmetry.space_group_name_H-M   'P 1'
#
loop_
_entity.id
_entity.type
_entity.pdbx_description
1 polymer ?
#
loop_
_entity_poly.entity_id
_entity_poly.type
_entity_poly.pdbx_seq_one_letter_code
_entity_poly.pdbx_strand_id
1 'polypeptide(L)'
;MFKKVRYQVCILVAVCIMVISMGGKGLAATFKDVPDKYSSEIYYLVDRQIITGYPDGTFKPKANVTRDEAITMVGRAIKLNGEKRATSFKDVKVDSYASGYIQSAVERGILSAEANFRPKDKMTRGEMALWLEKAFQLTETSNTFFSDIPTSGSLQQAIDRIVTEGIANGYPDGTFKPNNAITREEFSLLIARAIDPAFRVSSNLTPSGKRVVTADSLNVRSGPGTDYAVLGALPLGTTLTIYYASGDWVYMSYGNLTGFVHRAYLKDPSQAAKRVIAIDAGHGGKDPGAMGNGLQEKEITLSIALKVQKILEQKGVQVVMTRKDDTYLTLDERVNVATRANADTFVSIHVNSNTSSSPSGTETYFSTAAVSRAEQSKQLATFIQNRLYQALGTANRGVKNANFYVIYQNPLPSVLIETGFISNAAEAKKLGSDQYRNLAAEAISLGILDYYNWKEK
;
A
#
# COMPACT_ATOMS: atom_id res chain seq x y z
N MET A 1 53.50 -3.13 63.32
CA MET A 1 53.63 -4.47 62.73
C MET A 1 52.28 -4.85 62.15
N PHE A 2 52.17 -5.05 60.82
CA PHE A 2 51.04 -5.62 60.04
C PHE A 2 49.66 -4.92 60.12
N LYS A 3 48.82 -4.86 59.08
CA LYS A 3 48.91 -4.81 57.61
C LYS A 3 47.52 -4.29 57.20
N LYS A 4 47.43 -3.25 56.36
CA LYS A 4 46.16 -2.76 55.80
C LYS A 4 45.57 -3.83 54.88
N VAL A 5 44.29 -4.15 55.03
CA VAL A 5 43.46 -4.77 53.99
C VAL A 5 42.32 -3.81 53.68
N ARG A 6 42.35 -3.22 52.48
CA ARG A 6 41.29 -2.41 51.90
C ARG A 6 40.41 -3.34 51.07
N TYR A 7 39.13 -3.48 51.41
CA TYR A 7 38.11 -3.91 50.45
C TYR A 7 37.48 -2.66 49.86
N GLN A 8 37.90 -2.30 48.64
CA GLN A 8 37.14 -1.42 47.77
C GLN A 8 36.07 -2.26 47.09
N VAL A 9 34.82 -2.12 47.54
CA VAL A 9 33.66 -2.53 46.76
C VAL A 9 33.37 -1.38 45.80
N CYS A 10 33.88 -1.49 44.57
CA CYS A 10 33.44 -0.64 43.46
C CYS A 10 32.09 -1.16 42.96
N ILE A 11 31.01 -0.60 43.49
CA ILE A 11 29.69 -0.70 42.86
C ILE A 11 29.67 0.33 41.73
N LEU A 12 29.95 -0.12 40.52
CA LEU A 12 29.77 0.65 39.29
C LEU A 12 28.31 0.46 38.83
N VAL A 13 27.38 1.20 39.43
CA VAL A 13 26.03 1.34 38.86
C VAL A 13 26.14 2.33 37.71
N ALA A 14 26.20 1.80 36.49
CA ALA A 14 25.97 2.60 35.29
C ALA A 14 24.48 2.94 35.22
N VAL A 15 24.08 4.05 35.87
CA VAL A 15 22.76 4.65 35.68
C VAL A 15 22.73 5.25 34.28
N CYS A 16 21.97 4.60 33.39
CA CYS A 16 21.75 5.08 32.03
C CYS A 16 20.74 6.24 32.07
N ILE A 17 21.24 7.47 32.17
CA ILE A 17 20.41 8.67 32.04
C ILE A 17 20.12 8.88 30.55
N MET A 18 18.88 8.62 30.12
CA MET A 18 18.36 9.08 28.84
C MET A 18 18.22 10.60 28.90
N VAL A 19 19.05 11.31 28.14
CA VAL A 19 18.84 12.73 27.87
C VAL A 19 17.75 12.84 26.79
N ILE A 20 16.64 13.48 27.14
CA ILE A 20 15.65 13.95 26.16
C ILE A 20 16.27 15.18 25.49
N SER A 21 16.73 15.03 24.24
CA SER A 21 17.21 16.15 23.43
C SER A 21 16.03 16.77 22.69
N MET A 22 15.60 17.96 23.13
CA MET A 22 14.73 18.84 22.36
C MET A 22 15.55 19.56 21.27
N GLY A 23 15.05 19.54 20.03
CA GLY A 23 15.29 20.56 19.01
C GLY A 23 16.74 20.84 18.57
N GLY A 24 17.18 20.19 17.49
CA GLY A 24 18.32 20.64 16.69
C GLY A 24 18.58 19.71 15.49
N LYS A 25 18.55 20.26 14.27
CA LYS A 25 19.11 19.59 13.09
C LYS A 25 20.65 19.58 13.25
N GLY A 26 21.19 18.54 13.86
CA GLY A 26 22.63 18.30 14.01
C GLY A 26 23.10 17.19 13.07
N LEU A 27 24.34 17.28 12.57
CA LEU A 27 25.01 16.23 11.79
C LEU A 27 24.84 14.86 12.45
N ALA A 28 24.61 13.81 11.64
CA ALA A 28 24.56 12.43 12.11
C ALA A 28 25.83 12.11 12.92
N ALA A 29 25.65 11.73 14.18
CA ALA A 29 26.77 11.39 15.05
C ALA A 29 27.47 10.14 14.50
N THR A 30 28.73 10.28 14.07
CA THR A 30 29.57 9.16 13.64
C THR A 30 30.18 8.46 14.86
N PHE A 31 29.99 7.15 14.98
CA PHE A 31 30.62 6.33 16.02
C PHE A 31 32.06 5.98 15.65
N LYS A 32 32.96 6.02 16.64
CA LYS A 32 34.40 5.77 16.43
C LYS A 32 34.77 4.30 16.18
N ASP A 33 33.85 3.38 16.40
CA ASP A 33 34.09 1.94 16.41
C ASP A 33 33.12 1.16 15.50
N VAL A 34 32.39 1.84 14.61
CA VAL A 34 31.59 1.18 13.58
C VAL A 34 32.48 0.81 12.39
N PRO A 35 32.54 -0.48 11.98
CA PRO A 35 33.30 -0.87 10.80
C PRO A 35 32.69 -0.30 9.52
N ASP A 36 33.52 0.19 8.60
CA ASP A 36 33.11 0.76 7.31
C ASP A 36 32.15 -0.16 6.54
N LYS A 37 32.43 -1.47 6.55
CA LYS A 37 31.66 -2.50 5.85
C LYS A 37 30.17 -2.53 6.22
N TYR A 38 29.84 -2.16 7.46
CA TYR A 38 28.48 -2.24 8.02
C TYR A 38 27.92 -0.87 8.40
N SER A 39 28.64 0.19 8.02
CA SER A 39 28.32 1.56 8.38
C SER A 39 26.96 1.98 7.82
N SER A 40 26.63 1.60 6.58
CA SER A 40 25.37 1.93 5.93
C SER A 40 24.15 1.42 6.70
N GLU A 41 24.14 0.13 7.07
CA GLU A 41 23.06 -0.46 7.86
C GLU A 41 22.95 0.14 9.27
N ILE A 42 24.09 0.37 9.92
CA ILE A 42 24.11 0.90 11.29
C ILE A 42 23.62 2.35 11.29
N TYR A 43 24.15 3.22 10.42
CA TYR A 43 23.72 4.62 10.37
C TYR A 43 22.28 4.75 9.84
N TYR A 44 21.83 3.85 8.96
CA TYR A 44 20.42 3.76 8.58
C TYR A 44 19.48 3.63 9.79
N LEU A 45 19.88 2.84 10.80
CA LEU A 45 19.11 2.67 12.04
C LEU A 45 19.28 3.84 13.02
N VAL A 46 20.45 4.50 13.04
CA VAL A 46 20.70 5.71 13.84
C VAL A 46 19.82 6.86 13.36
N ASP A 47 19.76 7.09 12.05
CA ASP A 47 18.98 8.15 11.43
C ASP A 47 17.48 8.00 11.72
N ARG A 48 17.02 6.75 11.89
CA ARG A 48 15.64 6.40 12.27
C ARG A 48 15.42 6.31 13.76
N GLN A 49 16.43 6.64 14.57
CA GLN A 49 16.40 6.60 16.03
C GLN A 49 16.06 5.21 16.61
N ILE A 50 16.30 4.15 15.84
CA ILE A 50 16.07 2.77 16.27
C ILE A 50 17.19 2.34 17.23
N ILE A 51 18.42 2.68 16.87
CA ILE A 51 19.61 2.49 17.70
C ILE A 51 20.25 3.82 18.06
N THR A 52 20.98 3.82 19.16
CA THR A 52 21.78 4.96 19.64
C THR A 52 23.14 4.44 20.10
N GLY A 53 24.12 5.34 20.18
CA GLY A 53 25.43 5.04 20.76
C GLY A 53 25.45 5.20 22.26
N TYR A 54 26.60 4.87 22.83
CA TYR A 54 26.89 5.06 24.25
C TYR A 54 27.41 6.49 24.51
N PRO A 55 27.33 6.97 25.76
CA PRO A 55 27.82 8.31 26.14
C PRO A 55 29.32 8.55 25.83
N ASP A 56 30.11 7.47 25.68
CA ASP A 56 31.52 7.50 25.34
C ASP A 56 31.81 7.64 23.82
N GLY A 57 30.76 7.86 23.02
CA GLY A 57 30.82 8.01 21.56
C GLY A 57 31.01 6.70 20.79
N THR A 58 30.83 5.54 21.44
CA THR A 58 30.91 4.21 20.79
C THR A 58 29.54 3.65 20.41
N PHE A 59 29.55 2.71 19.49
CA PHE A 59 28.45 1.80 19.18
C PHE A 59 28.60 0.44 19.90
N LYS A 60 29.81 -0.01 20.20
CA LYS A 60 30.16 -1.32 20.79
C LYS A 60 29.66 -2.50 19.95
N PRO A 61 30.11 -2.64 18.69
CA PRO A 61 29.60 -3.65 17.75
C PRO A 61 29.71 -5.09 18.27
N LYS A 62 30.76 -5.41 19.05
CA LYS A 62 31.02 -6.76 19.57
C LYS A 62 30.40 -7.05 20.93
N ALA A 63 29.72 -6.07 21.55
CA ALA A 63 28.97 -6.33 22.78
C ALA A 63 27.74 -7.18 22.47
N ASN A 64 27.40 -8.12 23.35
CA ASN A 64 26.16 -8.89 23.23
C ASN A 64 24.97 -8.02 23.61
N VAL A 65 23.85 -8.21 22.92
CA VAL A 65 22.60 -7.49 23.21
C VAL A 65 21.82 -8.20 24.31
N THR A 66 21.33 -7.44 25.29
CA THR A 66 20.42 -7.95 26.32
C THR A 66 18.97 -7.94 25.84
N ARG A 67 18.10 -8.75 26.44
CA ARG A 67 16.69 -8.88 26.01
C ARG A 67 15.91 -7.57 26.04
N ASP A 68 16.15 -6.70 27.03
CA ASP A 68 15.49 -5.39 27.12
C ASP A 68 16.02 -4.37 26.10
N GLU A 69 17.31 -4.38 25.78
CA GLU A 69 17.87 -3.66 24.64
C GLU A 69 17.27 -4.15 23.33
N ALA A 70 17.19 -5.47 23.16
CA ALA A 70 16.72 -6.07 21.92
C ALA A 70 15.25 -5.71 21.62
N ILE A 71 14.37 -5.85 22.61
CA ILE A 71 12.95 -5.53 22.43
C ILE A 71 12.72 -4.03 22.24
N THR A 72 13.58 -3.19 22.82
CA THR A 72 13.56 -1.75 22.57
C THR A 72 13.93 -1.44 21.13
N MET A 73 14.95 -2.10 20.57
CA MET A 73 15.35 -1.96 19.17
C MET A 73 14.24 -2.44 18.22
N VAL A 74 13.68 -3.63 18.45
CA VAL A 74 12.55 -4.16 17.67
C VAL A 74 11.32 -3.27 17.80
N GLY A 75 10.99 -2.85 19.02
CA GLY A 75 9.85 -1.99 19.30
C GLY A 75 9.93 -0.66 18.58
N ARG A 76 11.11 -0.04 18.52
CA ARG A 76 11.34 1.18 17.71
C ARG A 76 11.22 0.90 16.22
N ALA A 77 11.81 -0.20 15.74
CA ALA A 77 11.76 -0.57 14.33
C ALA A 77 10.32 -0.73 13.80
N ILE A 78 9.41 -1.28 14.61
CA ILE A 78 8.00 -1.50 14.22
C ILE A 78 7.01 -0.51 14.86
N LYS A 79 7.52 0.59 15.45
CA LYS A 79 6.77 1.70 16.06
C LYS A 79 5.78 1.27 17.16
N LEU A 80 6.20 0.38 18.06
CA LEU A 80 5.44 0.05 19.29
C LEU A 80 5.38 1.26 20.24
N ASN A 81 4.34 1.30 21.08
CA ASN A 81 4.26 2.31 22.14
C ASN A 81 5.35 2.05 23.21
N GLY A 82 6.27 2.99 23.36
CA GLY A 82 7.36 2.94 24.34
C GLY A 82 7.01 3.57 25.70
N GLU A 83 5.81 4.13 25.87
CA GLU A 83 5.39 4.75 27.13
C GLU A 83 5.47 3.77 28.29
N LYS A 84 6.19 4.18 29.34
CA LYS A 84 6.44 3.36 30.51
C LYS A 84 5.13 2.95 31.17
N ARG A 85 4.91 1.65 31.33
CA ARG A 85 3.69 1.08 31.93
C ARG A 85 3.95 -0.28 32.57
N ALA A 86 2.99 -0.72 33.38
CA ALA A 86 3.06 -2.04 33.97
C ALA A 86 3.06 -3.11 32.87
N THR A 87 3.79 -4.21 33.11
CA THR A 87 3.85 -5.34 32.19
C THR A 87 3.26 -6.60 32.83
N SER A 88 2.95 -7.61 32.02
CA SER A 88 2.57 -8.93 32.51
C SER A 88 3.71 -9.70 33.21
N PHE A 89 4.96 -9.24 33.10
CA PHE A 89 6.14 -9.91 33.66
C PHE A 89 6.51 -9.37 35.05
N LYS A 90 6.82 -10.26 35.99
CA LYS A 90 7.09 -9.90 37.40
C LYS A 90 8.43 -9.20 37.61
N ASP A 91 9.39 -9.44 36.74
CA ASP A 91 10.76 -8.95 36.82
C ASP A 91 11.01 -7.68 35.99
N VAL A 92 9.96 -7.09 35.42
CA VAL A 92 10.03 -5.83 34.68
C VAL A 92 9.37 -4.72 35.49
N LYS A 93 10.18 -3.79 36.01
CA LYS A 93 9.68 -2.62 36.73
C LYS A 93 8.95 -1.66 35.77
N VAL A 94 7.89 -1.03 36.25
CA VAL A 94 7.10 -0.03 35.49
C VAL A 94 7.96 1.12 34.95
N ASP A 95 8.96 1.55 35.71
CA ASP A 95 9.84 2.67 35.40
C ASP A 95 11.01 2.30 34.45
N SER A 96 11.15 1.01 34.10
CA SER A 96 12.12 0.54 33.10
C SER A 96 11.90 1.23 31.76
N TYR A 97 12.97 1.61 31.07
CA TYR A 97 12.87 2.23 29.74
C TYR A 97 12.25 1.30 28.69
N ALA A 98 12.26 -0.01 28.93
CA ALA A 98 11.73 -1.00 28.00
C ALA A 98 10.28 -1.43 28.33
N SER A 99 9.71 -1.00 29.46
CA SER A 99 8.44 -1.56 29.97
C SER A 99 7.27 -1.37 28.99
N GLY A 100 7.16 -0.19 28.36
CA GLY A 100 6.18 0.08 27.31
C GLY A 100 6.32 -0.85 26.11
N TYR A 101 7.53 -0.95 25.56
CA TYR A 101 7.84 -1.80 24.42
C TYR A 101 7.60 -3.29 24.71
N ILE A 102 7.97 -3.76 25.90
CA ILE A 102 7.73 -5.13 26.34
C ILE A 102 6.24 -5.42 26.35
N GLN A 103 5.44 -4.57 26.99
CA GLN A 103 4.00 -4.79 27.07
C GLN A 103 3.32 -4.69 25.69
N SER A 104 3.74 -3.75 24.85
CA SER A 104 3.23 -3.65 23.48
C SER A 104 3.60 -4.85 22.61
N ALA A 105 4.75 -5.47 22.86
CA ALA A 105 5.15 -6.68 22.15
C ALA A 105 4.33 -7.91 22.58
N VAL A 106 3.87 -7.97 23.84
CA VAL A 106 2.91 -9.00 24.29
C VAL A 106 1.56 -8.81 23.60
N GLU A 107 1.04 -7.59 23.57
CA GLU A 107 -0.25 -7.26 22.92
C GLU A 107 -0.26 -7.59 21.43
N ARG A 108 0.88 -7.47 20.77
CA ARG A 108 1.07 -7.79 19.36
C ARG A 108 1.44 -9.26 19.10
N GLY A 109 1.49 -10.09 20.15
CA GLY A 109 1.80 -11.52 20.05
C GLY A 109 3.26 -11.87 19.73
N ILE A 110 4.16 -10.87 19.75
CA ILE A 110 5.60 -11.04 19.51
C ILE A 110 6.21 -11.80 20.70
N LEU A 111 5.89 -11.34 21.92
CA LEU A 111 6.27 -11.99 23.17
C LEU A 111 5.10 -12.82 23.71
N SER A 112 5.41 -14.01 24.22
CA SER A 112 4.48 -14.80 25.01
C SER A 112 4.43 -14.26 26.45
N ALA A 113 3.24 -14.22 27.04
CA ALA A 113 3.08 -13.85 28.44
C ALA A 113 3.58 -14.99 29.36
N GLU A 114 4.84 -14.92 29.75
CA GLU A 114 5.48 -15.84 30.69
C GLU A 114 5.65 -15.21 32.08
N ALA A 115 6.11 -15.99 33.07
CA ALA A 115 6.28 -15.50 34.44
C ALA A 115 7.35 -14.40 34.59
N ASN A 116 8.45 -14.49 33.83
CA ASN A 116 9.59 -13.57 33.88
C ASN A 116 10.12 -13.27 32.47
N PHE A 117 10.40 -12.01 32.16
CA PHE A 117 10.95 -11.57 30.88
C PHE A 117 12.47 -11.74 30.80
N ARG A 118 13.16 -11.65 31.93
CA ARG A 118 14.63 -11.68 32.11
C ARG A 118 15.35 -10.57 31.31
N PRO A 119 15.12 -9.29 31.65
CA PRO A 119 15.55 -8.16 30.83
C PRO A 119 17.06 -8.10 30.58
N LYS A 120 17.88 -8.59 31.52
CA LYS A 120 19.35 -8.50 31.46
C LYS A 120 20.04 -9.75 30.92
N ASP A 121 19.29 -10.79 30.59
CA ASP A 121 19.86 -11.97 29.94
C ASP A 121 20.28 -11.60 28.51
N LYS A 122 21.35 -12.25 28.04
CA LYS A 122 21.83 -12.07 26.66
C LYS A 122 20.86 -12.72 25.69
N MET A 123 20.49 -11.98 24.65
CA MET A 123 19.64 -12.51 23.59
C MET A 123 20.42 -13.52 22.73
N THR A 124 19.81 -14.68 22.50
CA THR A 124 20.34 -15.67 21.59
C THR A 124 19.91 -15.41 20.14
N ARG A 125 20.66 -15.95 19.19
CA ARG A 125 20.32 -15.87 17.77
C ARG A 125 18.99 -16.56 17.43
N GLY A 126 18.62 -17.62 18.15
CA GLY A 126 17.33 -18.30 17.98
C GLY A 126 16.15 -17.46 18.46
N GLU A 127 16.26 -16.84 19.64
CA GLU A 127 15.24 -15.91 20.13
C GLU A 127 15.07 -14.70 19.19
N MET A 128 16.19 -14.21 18.65
CA MET A 128 16.18 -13.15 17.65
C MET A 128 15.35 -13.54 16.44
N ALA A 129 15.53 -14.75 15.91
CA ALA A 129 14.78 -15.22 14.75
C ALA A 129 13.27 -15.23 15.02
N LEU A 130 12.86 -15.78 16.18
CA LEU A 130 11.46 -15.80 16.61
C LEU A 130 10.87 -14.39 16.74
N TRP A 131 11.64 -13.44 17.29
CA TRP A 131 11.14 -12.08 17.47
C TRP A 131 11.03 -11.32 16.16
N LEU A 132 12.02 -11.43 15.26
CA LEU A 132 11.98 -10.77 13.96
C LEU A 132 10.87 -11.35 13.07
N GLU A 133 10.70 -12.67 13.04
CA GLU A 133 9.63 -13.30 12.27
C GLU A 133 8.25 -12.75 12.66
N LYS A 134 7.94 -12.72 13.97
CA LYS A 134 6.67 -12.18 14.47
C LYS A 134 6.55 -10.67 14.31
N ALA A 135 7.62 -9.93 14.62
CA ALA A 135 7.61 -8.47 14.57
C ALA A 135 7.35 -7.94 13.15
N PHE A 136 7.95 -8.59 12.16
CA PHE A 136 7.83 -8.22 10.74
C PHE A 136 6.79 -9.05 9.98
N GLN A 137 6.08 -9.96 10.66
CA GLN A 137 5.00 -10.80 10.10
C GLN A 137 5.44 -11.56 8.84
N LEU A 138 6.61 -12.19 8.90
CA LEU A 138 7.19 -12.90 7.76
C LEU A 138 6.44 -14.20 7.49
N THR A 139 6.11 -14.49 6.22
CA THR A 139 5.31 -15.67 5.83
C THR A 139 6.02 -16.61 4.88
N GLU A 140 6.96 -16.12 4.08
CA GLU A 140 7.59 -16.89 3.01
C GLU A 140 8.62 -17.89 3.52
N THR A 141 8.63 -19.08 2.92
CA THR A 141 9.51 -20.20 3.27
C THR A 141 10.20 -20.76 2.04
N SER A 142 11.45 -21.16 2.18
CA SER A 142 12.23 -21.84 1.13
C SER A 142 12.64 -23.25 1.52
N ASN A 143 12.22 -23.72 2.71
CA ASN A 143 12.64 -24.97 3.31
C ASN A 143 14.17 -25.04 3.46
N THR A 144 14.77 -23.96 3.95
CA THR A 144 16.20 -23.95 4.27
C THR A 144 16.47 -24.76 5.54
N PHE A 145 17.49 -25.62 5.50
CA PHE A 145 17.89 -26.49 6.62
C PHE A 145 19.30 -26.16 7.11
N PHE A 146 19.49 -26.19 8.42
CA PHE A 146 20.78 -26.06 9.10
C PHE A 146 21.02 -27.30 9.96
N SER A 147 22.27 -27.76 10.05
CA SER A 147 22.63 -29.02 10.71
C SER A 147 22.39 -29.03 12.23
N ASP A 148 22.32 -27.85 12.85
CA ASP A 148 22.11 -27.64 14.28
C ASP A 148 20.70 -27.17 14.64
N ILE A 149 19.76 -27.20 13.68
CA ILE A 149 18.36 -26.84 13.87
C ILE A 149 17.49 -28.10 13.64
N PRO A 150 16.54 -28.42 14.55
CA PRO A 150 15.56 -29.47 14.31
C PRO A 150 14.80 -29.24 13.00
N THR A 151 14.42 -30.30 12.30
CA THR A 151 13.75 -30.20 10.98
C THR A 151 12.30 -29.72 11.03
N SER A 152 11.75 -29.51 12.23
CA SER A 152 10.40 -28.98 12.45
C SER A 152 10.30 -28.19 13.75
N GLY A 153 9.25 -27.39 13.88
CA GLY A 153 8.97 -26.56 15.06
C GLY A 153 9.05 -25.06 14.78
N SER A 154 8.63 -24.25 15.76
CA SER A 154 8.54 -22.79 15.63
C SER A 154 9.88 -22.12 15.34
N LEU A 155 10.96 -22.59 15.98
CA LEU A 155 12.30 -22.08 15.76
C LEU A 155 12.78 -22.35 14.32
N GLN A 156 12.54 -23.54 13.79
CA GLN A 156 12.89 -23.88 12.41
C GLN A 156 12.13 -22.99 11.43
N GLN A 157 10.82 -22.82 11.62
CA GLN A 157 10.00 -21.97 10.76
C GLN A 157 10.45 -20.50 10.78
N ALA A 158 10.76 -19.97 11.95
CA ALA A 158 11.23 -18.59 12.08
C ALA A 158 12.58 -18.39 11.38
N ILE A 159 13.50 -19.34 11.54
CA ILE A 159 14.81 -19.31 10.87
C ILE A 159 14.66 -19.42 9.35
N ASP A 160 13.83 -20.34 8.85
CA ASP A 160 13.58 -20.48 7.40
C ASP A 160 13.03 -19.18 6.82
N ARG A 161 12.08 -18.52 7.49
CA ARG A 161 11.49 -17.25 7.03
C ARG A 161 12.49 -16.11 6.97
N ILE A 162 13.27 -15.89 8.02
CA ILE A 162 14.28 -14.80 8.00
C ILE A 162 15.40 -15.06 6.98
N VAL A 163 15.71 -16.33 6.67
CA VAL A 163 16.72 -16.67 5.65
C VAL A 163 16.14 -16.57 4.25
N THR A 164 14.89 -17.02 4.05
CA THR A 164 14.14 -16.90 2.79
C THR A 164 14.02 -15.44 2.37
N GLU A 165 13.74 -14.57 3.34
CA GLU A 165 13.64 -13.13 3.14
C GLU A 165 15.01 -12.44 3.04
N GLY A 166 16.14 -13.15 3.10
CA GLY A 166 17.48 -12.55 3.02
C GLY A 166 17.83 -11.65 4.22
N ILE A 167 17.12 -11.78 5.33
CA ILE A 167 17.39 -11.03 6.56
C ILE A 167 18.63 -11.61 7.25
N ALA A 168 18.69 -12.94 7.37
CA ALA A 168 19.80 -13.65 7.99
C ALA A 168 20.44 -14.66 7.04
N ASN A 169 21.70 -15.03 7.35
CA ASN A 169 22.40 -16.16 6.76
C ASN A 169 22.85 -17.12 7.87
N GLY A 170 23.09 -18.38 7.51
CA GLY A 170 23.87 -19.30 8.34
C GLY A 170 25.38 -19.05 8.23
N TYR A 171 26.13 -19.91 8.91
CA TYR A 171 27.58 -19.92 8.88
C TYR A 171 28.11 -20.84 7.76
N PRO A 172 29.35 -20.63 7.27
CA PRO A 172 29.95 -21.47 6.24
C PRO A 172 30.05 -22.97 6.58
N ASP A 173 29.98 -23.31 7.88
CA ASP A 173 29.98 -24.69 8.38
C ASP A 173 28.60 -25.37 8.31
N GLY A 174 27.59 -24.71 7.73
CA GLY A 174 26.24 -25.25 7.56
C GLY A 174 25.34 -25.14 8.81
N THR A 175 25.77 -24.39 9.82
CA THR A 175 25.00 -24.17 11.06
C THR A 175 24.33 -22.79 11.11
N PHE A 176 23.31 -22.63 11.95
CA PHE A 176 22.72 -21.33 12.28
C PHE A 176 23.20 -20.79 13.63
N LYS A 177 23.64 -21.65 14.55
CA LYS A 177 24.10 -21.38 15.92
C LYS A 177 23.03 -20.68 16.77
N PRO A 178 21.83 -21.29 16.95
CA PRO A 178 20.68 -20.63 17.58
C PRO A 178 20.95 -20.27 19.05
N ASN A 179 21.80 -21.02 19.74
CA ASN A 179 22.07 -20.83 21.18
C ASN A 179 23.17 -19.80 21.45
N ASN A 180 23.85 -19.29 20.42
CA ASN A 180 24.87 -18.28 20.60
C ASN A 180 24.23 -16.93 20.90
N ALA A 181 24.84 -16.18 21.84
CA ALA A 181 24.48 -14.79 22.06
C ALA A 181 24.77 -13.97 20.79
N ILE A 182 23.85 -13.06 20.45
CA ILE A 182 24.01 -12.19 19.28
C ILE A 182 24.69 -10.88 19.65
N THR A 183 25.62 -10.44 18.80
CA THR A 183 26.29 -9.16 18.98
C THR A 183 25.40 -7.99 18.54
N ARG A 184 25.70 -6.79 19.05
CA ARG A 184 24.97 -5.57 18.72
C ARG A 184 25.08 -5.20 17.25
N GLU A 185 26.24 -5.45 16.64
CA GLU A 185 26.44 -5.33 15.20
C GLU A 185 25.53 -6.28 14.44
N GLU A 186 25.61 -7.58 14.70
CA GLU A 186 24.82 -8.57 13.99
C GLU A 186 23.33 -8.29 14.13
N PHE A 187 22.86 -8.02 15.35
CA PHE A 187 21.44 -7.75 15.55
C PHE A 187 20.98 -6.48 14.83
N SER A 188 21.82 -5.44 14.80
CA SER A 188 21.53 -4.21 14.04
C SER A 188 21.46 -4.47 12.55
N LEU A 189 22.38 -5.27 11.99
CA LEU A 189 22.32 -5.67 10.58
C LEU A 189 21.01 -6.40 10.25
N LEU A 190 20.58 -7.32 11.12
CA LEU A 190 19.33 -8.07 10.89
C LEU A 190 18.09 -7.18 10.97
N ILE A 191 18.04 -6.24 11.92
CA ILE A 191 16.96 -5.25 11.96
C ILE A 191 16.98 -4.37 10.70
N ALA A 192 18.15 -3.88 10.29
CA ALA A 192 18.27 -3.07 9.08
C ALA A 192 17.74 -3.80 7.85
N ARG A 193 18.05 -5.10 7.72
CA ARG A 193 17.57 -5.97 6.62
C ARG A 193 16.09 -6.30 6.69
N ALA A 194 15.56 -6.43 7.90
CA ALA A 194 14.13 -6.65 8.12
C ALA A 194 13.32 -5.41 7.74
N ILE A 195 13.86 -4.21 7.94
CA ILE A 195 13.23 -2.94 7.56
C ILE A 195 13.47 -2.61 6.08
N ASP A 196 14.70 -2.78 5.59
CA ASP A 196 15.15 -2.38 4.26
C ASP A 196 15.80 -3.53 3.48
N PRO A 197 15.04 -4.10 2.55
CA PRO A 197 15.50 -4.88 1.42
C PRO A 197 16.83 -4.59 0.75
N ALA A 198 17.23 -3.34 0.61
CA ALA A 198 18.50 -3.00 -0.02
C ALA A 198 19.70 -3.57 0.75
N PHE A 199 19.54 -3.87 2.05
CA PHE A 199 20.59 -4.46 2.88
C PHE A 199 20.55 -5.98 2.94
N ARG A 200 19.50 -6.62 2.40
CA ARG A 200 19.31 -8.08 2.50
C ARG A 200 20.47 -8.79 1.83
N VAL A 201 20.90 -9.86 2.48
CA VAL A 201 22.00 -10.70 1.99
C VAL A 201 21.49 -11.62 0.89
N SER A 202 22.28 -11.75 -0.17
CA SER A 202 21.94 -12.56 -1.34
C SER A 202 21.92 -14.06 -0.99
N SER A 203 20.74 -14.60 -0.74
CA SER A 203 20.28 -15.71 -1.57
C SER A 203 19.69 -15.09 -2.83
N ASN A 204 19.99 -15.64 -4.01
CA ASN A 204 19.55 -15.12 -5.30
C ASN A 204 18.07 -14.74 -5.24
N LEU A 205 17.74 -13.44 -5.21
CA LEU A 205 16.37 -12.96 -5.29
C LEU A 205 15.81 -13.50 -6.59
N THR A 206 15.02 -14.56 -6.48
CA THR A 206 14.42 -15.22 -7.62
C THR A 206 13.23 -14.34 -8.02
N PRO A 207 13.16 -13.87 -9.28
CA PRO A 207 12.00 -13.12 -9.74
C PRO A 207 10.70 -13.88 -9.44
N SER A 208 9.78 -13.27 -8.68
CA SER A 208 8.47 -13.84 -8.41
C SER A 208 7.45 -13.52 -9.50
N GLY A 209 7.78 -12.58 -10.40
CA GLY A 209 6.99 -12.30 -11.59
C GLY A 209 7.27 -10.93 -12.19
N LYS A 210 6.35 -10.48 -13.04
CA LYS A 210 6.37 -9.14 -13.62
C LYS A 210 5.12 -8.36 -13.20
N ARG A 211 5.21 -7.03 -13.15
CA ARG A 211 4.07 -6.11 -12.94
C ARG A 211 4.22 -4.89 -13.83
N VAL A 212 3.12 -4.19 -14.07
CA VAL A 212 3.07 -2.97 -14.89
C VAL A 212 2.63 -1.80 -14.03
N VAL A 213 3.33 -0.68 -14.16
CA VAL A 213 3.00 0.59 -13.47
C VAL A 213 1.69 1.15 -14.01
N THR A 214 0.78 1.57 -13.12
CA THR A 214 -0.54 2.16 -13.47
C THR A 214 -0.64 3.67 -13.16
N ALA A 215 0.35 4.25 -12.50
CA ALA A 215 0.41 5.68 -12.23
C ALA A 215 1.21 6.43 -13.31
N ASP A 216 0.85 7.68 -13.61
CA ASP A 216 1.58 8.55 -14.55
C ASP A 216 3.06 8.72 -14.16
N SER A 217 3.34 8.77 -12.86
CA SER A 217 4.68 8.73 -12.29
C SER A 217 4.68 8.02 -10.94
N LEU A 218 5.38 6.89 -10.84
CA LEU A 218 5.46 6.07 -9.63
C LEU A 218 6.84 6.21 -8.98
N ASN A 219 6.89 6.84 -7.82
CA ASN A 219 8.12 6.97 -7.04
C ASN A 219 8.64 5.60 -6.60
N VAL A 220 9.90 5.32 -6.94
CA VAL A 220 10.69 4.21 -6.38
C VAL A 220 11.37 4.72 -5.13
N ARG A 221 11.18 4.04 -4.00
CA ARG A 221 11.67 4.47 -2.70
C ARG A 221 12.71 3.50 -2.16
N SER A 222 13.55 4.01 -1.26
CA SER A 222 14.55 3.19 -0.59
C SER A 222 13.94 2.18 0.38
N GLY A 223 12.70 2.38 0.85
CA GLY A 223 12.04 1.48 1.80
C GLY A 223 10.51 1.45 1.63
N PRO A 224 9.82 0.53 2.34
CA PRO A 224 8.39 0.28 2.19
C PRO A 224 7.54 1.31 2.96
N GLY A 225 7.49 2.55 2.46
CA GLY A 225 6.72 3.63 3.07
C GLY A 225 6.94 4.98 2.39
N THR A 226 6.03 5.94 2.62
CA THR A 226 6.14 7.29 2.02
C THR A 226 7.23 8.15 2.65
N ASP A 227 7.69 7.80 3.85
CA ASP A 227 8.73 8.53 4.59
C ASP A 227 10.16 8.19 4.12
N TYR A 228 10.30 7.19 3.25
CA TYR A 228 11.59 6.80 2.68
C TYR A 228 11.98 7.65 1.48
N ALA A 229 13.29 7.87 1.30
CA ALA A 229 13.83 8.68 0.22
C ALA A 229 13.38 8.16 -1.15
N VAL A 230 13.06 9.09 -2.06
CA VAL A 230 12.75 8.78 -3.45
C VAL A 230 14.08 8.56 -4.19
N LEU A 231 14.27 7.36 -4.72
CA LEU A 231 15.44 6.96 -5.50
C LEU A 231 15.29 7.25 -7.00
N GLY A 232 14.05 7.37 -7.46
CA GLY A 232 13.70 7.65 -8.84
C GLY A 232 12.19 7.57 -9.04
N ALA A 233 11.74 7.68 -10.29
CA ALA A 233 10.34 7.53 -10.64
C ALA A 233 10.19 6.70 -11.92
N LEU A 234 9.11 5.92 -12.00
CA LEU A 234 8.78 5.05 -13.12
C LEU A 234 7.58 5.62 -13.87
N PRO A 235 7.64 5.75 -15.20
CA PRO A 235 6.49 6.13 -16.01
C PRO A 235 5.36 5.11 -15.99
N LEU A 236 4.14 5.56 -16.31
CA LEU A 236 3.00 4.71 -16.63
C LEU A 236 3.38 3.64 -17.67
N GLY A 237 2.89 2.42 -17.49
CA GLY A 237 3.11 1.31 -18.43
C GLY A 237 4.47 0.62 -18.30
N THR A 238 5.36 1.11 -17.44
CA THR A 238 6.67 0.46 -17.23
C THR A 238 6.47 -0.95 -16.68
N THR A 239 7.08 -1.94 -17.33
CA THR A 239 7.07 -3.34 -16.86
C THR A 239 8.27 -3.59 -15.94
N LEU A 240 7.97 -4.03 -14.73
CA LEU A 240 8.91 -4.23 -13.64
C LEU A 240 9.10 -5.72 -13.41
N THR A 241 10.30 -6.12 -13.02
CA THR A 241 10.52 -7.43 -12.39
C THR A 241 10.25 -7.30 -10.91
N ILE A 242 9.42 -8.17 -10.36
CA ILE A 242 9.07 -8.20 -8.95
C ILE A 242 9.78 -9.35 -8.26
N TYR A 243 10.15 -9.13 -6.99
CA TYR A 243 10.77 -10.15 -6.16
C TYR A 243 9.87 -10.55 -5.00
N TYR A 244 9.41 -9.60 -4.17
CA TYR A 244 8.51 -9.87 -3.05
C TYR A 244 7.78 -8.60 -2.61
N ALA A 245 6.86 -8.74 -1.66
CA ALA A 245 6.11 -7.65 -1.06
C ALA A 245 6.40 -7.53 0.44
N SER A 246 6.42 -6.31 0.95
CA SER A 246 6.43 -5.96 2.38
C SER A 246 5.20 -5.10 2.66
N GLY A 247 4.14 -5.73 3.15
CA GLY A 247 2.81 -5.10 3.23
C GLY A 247 2.31 -4.65 1.86
N ASP A 248 1.95 -3.37 1.72
CA ASP A 248 1.51 -2.79 0.45
C ASP A 248 2.64 -2.35 -0.48
N TRP A 249 3.90 -2.57 -0.11
CA TRP A 249 5.05 -2.16 -0.91
C TRP A 249 5.69 -3.36 -1.59
N VAL A 250 6.08 -3.20 -2.84
CA VAL A 250 6.63 -4.25 -3.67
C VAL A 250 8.07 -3.91 -4.01
N TYR A 251 8.99 -4.83 -3.71
CA TYR A 251 10.39 -4.69 -4.09
C TYR A 251 10.58 -5.12 -5.54
N MET A 252 11.20 -4.25 -6.34
CA MET A 252 11.24 -4.36 -7.79
C MET A 252 12.60 -4.00 -8.38
N SER A 253 12.80 -4.38 -9.64
CA SER A 253 13.88 -3.88 -10.49
C SER A 253 13.37 -3.43 -11.86
N TYR A 254 13.99 -2.38 -12.39
CA TYR A 254 13.84 -1.89 -13.76
C TYR A 254 15.18 -1.31 -14.24
N GLY A 255 15.85 -2.01 -15.18
CA GLY A 255 17.24 -1.71 -15.52
C GLY A 255 18.15 -1.81 -14.29
N ASN A 256 18.87 -0.74 -13.97
CA ASN A 256 19.73 -0.65 -12.77
C ASN A 256 18.99 -0.06 -11.55
N LEU A 257 17.74 0.39 -11.71
CA LEU A 257 16.96 0.97 -10.62
C LEU A 257 16.27 -0.15 -9.83
N THR A 258 16.56 -0.22 -8.54
CA THR A 258 15.90 -1.13 -7.59
C THR A 258 15.35 -0.35 -6.41
N GLY A 259 14.26 -0.85 -5.83
CA GLY A 259 13.65 -0.24 -4.66
C GLY A 259 12.20 -0.64 -4.51
N PHE A 260 11.45 0.15 -3.76
CA PHE A 260 10.06 -0.12 -3.44
C PHE A 260 9.10 0.78 -4.18
N VAL A 261 8.01 0.16 -4.63
CA VAL A 261 6.86 0.85 -5.20
C VAL A 261 5.59 0.36 -4.52
N HIS A 262 4.58 1.21 -4.40
CA HIS A 262 3.33 0.81 -3.75
C HIS A 262 2.49 -0.07 -4.69
N ARG A 263 1.99 -1.20 -4.20
CA ARG A 263 1.27 -2.23 -4.97
C ARG A 263 0.00 -1.70 -5.64
N ALA A 264 -0.63 -0.68 -5.06
CA ALA A 264 -1.84 -0.06 -5.64
C ALA A 264 -1.58 0.55 -7.04
N TYR A 265 -0.31 0.81 -7.37
CA TYR A 265 0.09 1.33 -8.68
C TYR A 265 0.67 0.26 -9.59
N LEU A 266 0.45 -1.02 -9.26
CA LEU A 266 0.93 -2.16 -10.02
C LEU A 266 -0.23 -3.07 -10.45
N LYS A 267 -0.18 -3.56 -11.69
CA LYS A 267 -1.08 -4.62 -12.17
C LYS A 267 -0.33 -5.76 -12.83
N ASP A 268 -0.93 -6.95 -12.87
CA ASP A 268 -0.39 -8.08 -13.63
C ASP A 268 -0.25 -7.73 -15.12
N PRO A 269 0.80 -8.16 -15.84
CA PRO A 269 0.96 -7.87 -17.27
C PRO A 269 -0.22 -8.36 -18.12
N SER A 270 -0.86 -9.46 -17.70
CA SER A 270 -2.09 -9.97 -18.34
C SER A 270 -3.33 -9.11 -18.06
N GLN A 271 -3.38 -8.42 -16.91
CA GLN A 271 -4.37 -7.39 -16.57
C GLN A 271 -3.98 -6.02 -17.13
N ALA A 272 -2.70 -5.80 -17.44
CA ALA A 272 -2.23 -4.60 -18.11
C ALA A 272 -2.69 -4.54 -19.56
N ALA A 273 -2.93 -5.70 -20.18
CA ALA A 273 -3.55 -5.80 -21.50
C ALA A 273 -5.08 -5.62 -21.48
N LYS A 274 -5.76 -5.68 -20.32
CA LYS A 274 -7.21 -5.49 -20.20
C LYS A 274 -7.53 -4.27 -19.34
N ARG A 275 -7.87 -3.16 -19.99
CA ARG A 275 -8.41 -1.98 -19.32
C ARG A 275 -9.66 -2.36 -18.53
N VAL A 276 -9.74 -1.93 -17.27
CA VAL A 276 -10.90 -2.13 -16.40
C VAL A 276 -11.73 -0.86 -16.40
N ILE A 277 -12.97 -0.92 -16.87
CA ILE A 277 -13.84 0.26 -16.98
C ILE A 277 -15.03 0.08 -16.06
N ALA A 278 -15.21 1.03 -15.15
CA ALA A 278 -16.39 1.06 -14.28
C ALA A 278 -17.54 1.75 -14.99
N ILE A 279 -18.64 1.03 -15.17
CA ILE A 279 -19.89 1.56 -15.75
C ILE A 279 -20.92 1.63 -14.64
N ASP A 280 -21.44 2.84 -14.41
CA ASP A 280 -22.43 3.12 -13.40
C ASP A 280 -23.79 3.41 -14.02
N ALA A 281 -24.77 2.57 -13.69
CA ALA A 281 -26.17 2.82 -14.04
C ALA A 281 -26.79 3.70 -12.94
N GLY A 282 -27.08 4.97 -13.23
CA GLY A 282 -27.67 5.91 -12.29
C GLY A 282 -28.92 5.35 -11.58
N HIS A 283 -29.18 5.80 -10.36
CA HIS A 283 -30.37 5.42 -9.57
C HIS A 283 -30.50 3.90 -9.32
N GLY A 284 -31.70 3.38 -9.07
CA GLY A 284 -31.99 1.97 -8.85
C GLY A 284 -32.76 1.68 -7.56
N GLY A 285 -33.50 0.57 -7.55
CA GLY A 285 -34.33 0.15 -6.43
C GLY A 285 -35.33 1.22 -6.02
N LYS A 286 -35.20 1.69 -4.77
CA LYS A 286 -36.05 2.73 -4.18
C LYS A 286 -35.88 4.12 -4.79
N ASP A 287 -34.81 4.36 -5.54
CA ASP A 287 -34.58 5.62 -6.24
C ASP A 287 -34.93 5.43 -7.73
N PRO A 288 -36.05 5.96 -8.21
CA PRO A 288 -36.44 5.85 -9.62
C PRO A 288 -35.63 6.78 -10.54
N GLY A 289 -34.89 7.74 -9.97
CA GLY A 289 -34.40 8.90 -10.69
C GLY A 289 -35.53 9.79 -11.21
N ALA A 290 -35.26 10.53 -12.27
CA ALA A 290 -36.29 11.32 -12.92
C ALA A 290 -37.40 10.43 -13.49
N MET A 291 -38.63 10.89 -13.33
CA MET A 291 -39.83 10.27 -13.91
C MET A 291 -40.51 11.27 -14.84
N GLY A 292 -40.90 10.82 -16.02
CA GLY A 292 -41.54 11.67 -17.01
C GLY A 292 -42.06 10.86 -18.18
N ASN A 293 -43.19 11.28 -18.76
CA ASN A 293 -43.75 10.66 -19.96
C ASN A 293 -43.93 9.12 -19.86
N GLY A 294 -44.25 8.61 -18.67
CA GLY A 294 -44.44 7.18 -18.41
C GLY A 294 -43.15 6.36 -18.27
N LEU A 295 -41.99 7.00 -18.20
CA LEU A 295 -40.68 6.36 -18.08
C LEU A 295 -40.03 6.66 -16.72
N GLN A 296 -39.15 5.75 -16.29
CA GLN A 296 -38.27 5.94 -15.14
C GLN A 296 -36.81 5.92 -15.59
N GLU A 297 -36.03 6.89 -15.13
CA GLU A 297 -34.61 7.00 -15.45
C GLU A 297 -33.82 5.73 -15.10
N LYS A 298 -34.08 5.13 -13.93
CA LYS A 298 -33.36 3.92 -13.48
C LYS A 298 -33.43 2.73 -14.46
N GLU A 299 -34.51 2.62 -15.22
CA GLU A 299 -34.72 1.55 -16.20
C GLU A 299 -33.95 1.82 -17.49
N ILE A 300 -33.96 3.08 -17.94
CA ILE A 300 -33.24 3.53 -19.14
C ILE A 300 -31.73 3.40 -18.90
N THR A 301 -31.25 3.91 -17.77
CA THR A 301 -29.83 3.90 -17.40
C THR A 301 -29.30 2.48 -17.25
N LEU A 302 -30.03 1.56 -16.61
CA LEU A 302 -29.65 0.15 -16.51
C LEU A 302 -29.57 -0.51 -17.90
N SER A 303 -30.57 -0.25 -18.74
CA SER A 303 -30.63 -0.80 -20.10
C SER A 303 -29.44 -0.37 -20.95
N ILE A 304 -29.09 0.93 -20.94
CA ILE A 304 -27.92 1.46 -21.66
C ILE A 304 -26.63 0.89 -21.05
N ALA A 305 -26.49 0.89 -19.72
CA ALA A 305 -25.28 0.43 -19.05
C ALA A 305 -24.96 -1.05 -19.33
N LEU A 306 -25.96 -1.94 -19.32
CA LEU A 306 -25.78 -3.36 -19.67
C LEU A 306 -25.37 -3.55 -21.14
N LYS A 307 -25.88 -2.70 -22.05
CA LYS A 307 -25.46 -2.71 -23.46
C LYS A 307 -24.02 -2.22 -23.62
N VAL A 308 -23.62 -1.16 -22.90
CA VAL A 308 -22.22 -0.69 -22.86
C VAL A 308 -21.30 -1.78 -22.35
N GLN A 309 -21.67 -2.45 -21.26
CA GLN A 309 -20.93 -3.59 -20.72
C GLN A 309 -20.67 -4.64 -21.81
N LYS A 310 -21.73 -5.10 -22.46
CA LYS A 310 -21.65 -6.12 -23.51
C LYS A 310 -20.73 -5.71 -24.66
N ILE A 311 -20.84 -4.47 -25.15
CA ILE A 311 -20.05 -3.97 -26.28
C ILE A 311 -18.56 -3.89 -25.92
N LEU A 312 -18.25 -3.37 -24.72
CA LEU A 312 -16.88 -3.24 -24.25
C LEU A 312 -16.24 -4.62 -23.99
N GLU A 313 -16.95 -5.55 -23.34
CA GLU A 313 -16.48 -6.92 -23.11
C GLU A 313 -16.20 -7.68 -24.42
N GLN A 314 -17.05 -7.51 -25.44
CA GLN A 314 -16.82 -8.06 -26.79
C GLN A 314 -15.55 -7.51 -27.46
N LYS A 315 -15.11 -6.30 -27.07
CA LYS A 315 -13.88 -5.67 -27.54
C LYS A 315 -12.68 -5.96 -26.63
N GLY A 316 -12.81 -6.92 -25.71
CA GLY A 316 -11.73 -7.36 -24.83
C GLY A 316 -11.49 -6.48 -23.61
N VAL A 317 -12.37 -5.50 -23.35
CA VAL A 317 -12.30 -4.62 -22.17
C VAL A 317 -12.93 -5.33 -20.97
N GLN A 318 -12.30 -5.25 -19.80
CA GLN A 318 -12.93 -5.73 -18.57
C GLN A 318 -13.88 -4.65 -18.05
N VAL A 319 -15.14 -5.00 -17.77
CA VAL A 319 -16.12 -4.05 -17.25
C VAL A 319 -16.52 -4.44 -15.83
N VAL A 320 -16.51 -3.45 -14.92
CA VAL A 320 -17.13 -3.57 -13.60
C VAL A 320 -18.40 -2.71 -13.59
N MET A 321 -19.51 -3.32 -13.22
CA MET A 321 -20.81 -2.64 -13.13
C MET A 321 -21.06 -2.23 -11.68
N THR A 322 -21.55 -1.02 -11.43
CA THR A 322 -22.05 -0.67 -10.08
C THR A 322 -23.26 -1.52 -9.73
N ARG A 323 -24.23 -1.65 -10.65
CA ARG A 323 -25.38 -2.55 -10.52
C ARG A 323 -25.69 -3.24 -11.86
N LYS A 324 -26.22 -4.46 -11.80
CA LYS A 324 -26.64 -5.27 -12.97
C LYS A 324 -28.15 -5.54 -12.99
N ASP A 325 -28.86 -5.10 -11.96
CA ASP A 325 -30.29 -5.24 -11.73
C ASP A 325 -30.85 -3.95 -11.09
N ASP A 326 -32.11 -4.01 -10.65
CA ASP A 326 -32.79 -2.88 -10.00
C ASP A 326 -32.41 -2.72 -8.51
N THR A 327 -31.11 -2.75 -8.21
CA THR A 327 -30.57 -2.53 -6.87
C THR A 327 -30.27 -1.05 -6.62
N TYR A 328 -30.63 -0.57 -5.43
CA TYR A 328 -30.23 0.76 -4.96
C TYR A 328 -28.80 0.76 -4.43
N LEU A 329 -28.01 1.75 -4.84
CA LEU A 329 -26.68 2.05 -4.29
C LEU A 329 -26.59 3.52 -3.92
N THR A 330 -26.00 3.79 -2.76
CA THR A 330 -25.58 5.14 -2.36
C THR A 330 -24.48 5.66 -3.30
N LEU A 331 -24.29 6.99 -3.31
CA LEU A 331 -23.26 7.62 -4.14
C LEU A 331 -21.84 7.14 -3.77
N ASP A 332 -21.60 6.87 -2.48
CA ASP A 332 -20.32 6.35 -1.99
C ASP A 332 -20.06 4.89 -2.40
N GLU A 333 -21.08 4.03 -2.32
CA GLU A 333 -20.97 2.64 -2.77
C GLU A 333 -20.60 2.54 -4.26
N ARG A 334 -21.14 3.42 -5.11
CA ARG A 334 -20.80 3.48 -6.54
C ARG A 334 -19.32 3.76 -6.77
N VAL A 335 -18.77 4.73 -6.04
CA VAL A 335 -17.34 5.06 -6.09
C VAL A 335 -16.49 3.91 -5.56
N ASN A 336 -16.93 3.27 -4.47
CA ASN A 336 -16.24 2.15 -3.86
C ASN A 336 -16.19 0.91 -4.77
N VAL A 337 -17.23 0.63 -5.56
CA VAL A 337 -17.21 -0.47 -6.54
C VAL A 337 -16.09 -0.25 -7.56
N ALA A 338 -15.99 0.95 -8.12
CA ALA A 338 -14.96 1.28 -9.12
C ALA A 338 -13.55 1.20 -8.53
N THR A 339 -13.38 1.75 -7.32
CA THR A 339 -12.08 1.80 -6.62
C THR A 339 -11.60 0.40 -6.22
N ARG A 340 -12.48 -0.43 -5.65
CA ARG A 340 -12.13 -1.82 -5.25
C ARG A 340 -11.77 -2.71 -6.44
N ALA A 341 -12.36 -2.43 -7.60
CA ALA A 341 -12.06 -3.15 -8.83
C ALA A 341 -10.76 -2.69 -9.51
N ASN A 342 -10.07 -1.68 -8.95
CA ASN A 342 -8.92 -1.02 -9.57
C ASN A 342 -9.25 -0.57 -11.02
N ALA A 343 -10.44 0.00 -11.22
CA ALA A 343 -10.84 0.48 -12.54
C ALA A 343 -9.94 1.63 -13.02
N ASP A 344 -9.70 1.71 -14.33
CA ASP A 344 -8.90 2.75 -14.97
C ASP A 344 -9.72 4.02 -15.24
N THR A 345 -11.05 3.90 -15.44
CA THR A 345 -12.00 5.02 -15.65
C THR A 345 -13.38 4.69 -15.11
N PHE A 346 -14.17 5.72 -14.79
CA PHE A 346 -15.57 5.59 -14.35
C PHE A 346 -16.53 6.39 -15.25
N VAL A 347 -17.62 5.76 -15.68
CA VAL A 347 -18.63 6.36 -16.56
C VAL A 347 -20.01 6.14 -15.96
N SER A 348 -20.62 7.22 -15.47
CA SER A 348 -21.98 7.21 -14.95
C SER A 348 -22.98 7.63 -16.03
N ILE A 349 -24.06 6.88 -16.16
CA ILE A 349 -25.08 7.06 -17.20
C ILE A 349 -26.39 7.48 -16.54
N HIS A 350 -26.91 8.61 -16.99
CA HIS A 350 -28.10 9.30 -16.50
C HIS A 350 -29.00 9.78 -17.63
N VAL A 351 -30.20 10.24 -17.24
CA VAL A 351 -31.17 10.91 -18.12
C VAL A 351 -31.66 12.17 -17.43
N ASN A 352 -31.52 13.30 -18.09
CA ASN A 352 -31.80 14.59 -17.51
C ASN A 352 -33.31 14.83 -17.38
N SER A 353 -33.67 15.84 -16.60
CA SER A 353 -35.03 16.32 -16.47
C SER A 353 -35.04 17.82 -16.18
N ASN A 354 -36.14 18.47 -16.53
CA ASN A 354 -36.36 19.88 -16.24
C ASN A 354 -37.84 20.13 -15.95
N THR A 355 -38.15 21.16 -15.17
CA THR A 355 -39.53 21.58 -14.89
C THR A 355 -40.23 22.06 -16.15
N SER A 356 -39.49 22.66 -17.09
CA SER A 356 -39.95 22.88 -18.46
C SER A 356 -39.77 21.61 -19.30
N SER A 357 -40.73 21.32 -20.18
CA SER A 357 -40.65 20.21 -21.14
C SER A 357 -39.85 20.56 -22.41
N SER A 358 -39.40 21.81 -22.55
CA SER A 358 -38.70 22.28 -23.75
C SER A 358 -37.24 21.83 -23.87
N PRO A 359 -36.41 21.79 -22.80
CA PRO A 359 -35.02 21.38 -22.91
C PRO A 359 -34.86 19.99 -23.55
N SER A 360 -33.88 19.87 -24.44
CA SER A 360 -33.51 18.63 -25.10
C SER A 360 -32.01 18.60 -25.38
N GLY A 361 -31.47 17.42 -25.67
CA GLY A 361 -30.09 17.21 -26.08
C GLY A 361 -29.26 16.42 -25.08
N THR A 362 -28.04 16.08 -25.48
CA THR A 362 -27.09 15.31 -24.67
C THR A 362 -26.00 16.21 -24.11
N GLU A 363 -25.54 15.92 -22.91
CA GLU A 363 -24.41 16.59 -22.24
C GLU A 363 -23.60 15.60 -21.44
N THR A 364 -22.30 15.90 -21.27
CA THR A 364 -21.41 15.07 -20.47
C THR A 364 -20.68 15.94 -19.46
N TYR A 365 -20.73 15.56 -18.19
CA TYR A 365 -20.16 16.28 -17.07
C TYR A 365 -18.83 15.68 -16.64
N PHE A 366 -17.92 16.57 -16.24
CA PHE A 366 -16.69 16.27 -15.51
C PHE A 366 -16.56 17.24 -14.32
N SER A 367 -15.60 17.02 -13.42
CA SER A 367 -15.34 17.93 -12.30
C SER A 367 -13.91 18.49 -12.37
N THR A 368 -13.77 19.81 -12.29
CA THR A 368 -12.48 20.49 -12.12
C THR A 368 -12.00 20.48 -10.66
N ALA A 369 -12.87 20.20 -9.69
CA ALA A 369 -12.49 20.06 -8.28
C ALA A 369 -11.70 18.75 -8.03
N ALA A 370 -11.78 17.80 -8.95
CA ALA A 370 -10.95 16.59 -9.04
C ALA A 370 -9.57 16.88 -9.67
N VAL A 371 -8.78 17.78 -9.07
CA VAL A 371 -7.62 18.43 -9.71
C VAL A 371 -6.64 17.46 -10.39
N SER A 372 -6.30 16.34 -9.75
CA SER A 372 -5.32 15.38 -10.28
C SER A 372 -5.72 14.65 -11.56
N ARG A 373 -7.00 14.67 -11.92
CA ARG A 373 -7.57 13.92 -13.05
C ARG A 373 -8.52 14.72 -13.92
N ALA A 374 -8.68 16.01 -13.64
CA ALA A 374 -9.61 16.90 -14.32
C ALA A 374 -9.39 16.93 -15.84
N GLU A 375 -8.13 16.96 -16.30
CA GLU A 375 -7.82 16.94 -17.74
C GLU A 375 -8.21 15.61 -18.39
N GLN A 376 -7.86 14.48 -17.79
CA GLN A 376 -8.24 13.16 -18.29
C GLN A 376 -9.76 12.99 -18.33
N SER A 377 -10.48 13.41 -17.28
CA SER A 377 -11.94 13.43 -17.25
C SER A 377 -12.56 14.32 -18.33
N LYS A 378 -11.99 15.50 -18.58
CA LYS A 378 -12.46 16.42 -19.62
C LYS A 378 -12.28 15.82 -21.02
N GLN A 379 -11.16 15.15 -21.28
CA GLN A 379 -10.92 14.47 -22.56
C GLN A 379 -11.85 13.28 -22.75
N LEU A 380 -12.03 12.44 -21.72
CA LEU A 380 -13.01 11.35 -21.73
C LEU A 380 -14.43 11.87 -22.02
N ALA A 381 -14.85 12.94 -21.34
CA ALA A 381 -16.14 13.57 -21.57
C ALA A 381 -16.28 14.10 -23.00
N THR A 382 -15.21 14.67 -23.56
CA THR A 382 -15.19 15.22 -24.92
C THR A 382 -15.36 14.12 -25.97
N PHE A 383 -14.62 13.02 -25.86
CA PHE A 383 -14.74 11.90 -26.79
C PHE A 383 -16.14 11.26 -26.73
N ILE A 384 -16.67 11.03 -25.53
CA ILE A 384 -18.02 10.49 -25.35
C ILE A 384 -19.07 11.44 -25.90
N GLN A 385 -19.03 12.73 -25.53
CA GLN A 385 -20.00 13.72 -25.99
C GLN A 385 -20.03 13.79 -27.53
N ASN A 386 -18.86 13.83 -28.17
CA ASN A 386 -18.74 13.91 -29.62
C ASN A 386 -19.37 12.71 -30.35
N ARG A 387 -19.17 11.49 -29.83
CA ARG A 387 -19.83 10.30 -30.37
C ARG A 387 -21.34 10.34 -30.12
N LEU A 388 -21.74 10.74 -28.91
CA LEU A 388 -23.11 10.63 -28.44
C LEU A 388 -24.07 11.53 -29.22
N TYR A 389 -23.77 12.83 -29.34
CA TYR A 389 -24.70 13.75 -30.01
C TYR A 389 -24.83 13.44 -31.51
N GLN A 390 -23.74 12.98 -32.15
CA GLN A 390 -23.74 12.60 -33.57
C GLN A 390 -24.56 11.34 -33.81
N ALA A 391 -24.35 10.29 -33.02
CA ALA A 391 -25.04 9.02 -33.18
C ALA A 391 -26.54 9.13 -32.88
N LEU A 392 -26.92 9.97 -31.91
CA LEU A 392 -28.31 10.11 -31.47
C LEU A 392 -29.09 11.20 -32.24
N GLY A 393 -28.39 12.02 -33.03
CA GLY A 393 -29.00 13.17 -33.72
C GLY A 393 -29.65 14.14 -32.73
N THR A 394 -29.01 14.36 -31.58
CA THR A 394 -29.50 15.23 -30.51
C THR A 394 -28.81 16.60 -30.57
N ALA A 395 -29.40 17.60 -29.91
CA ALA A 395 -28.70 18.86 -29.70
C ALA A 395 -27.44 18.62 -28.86
N ASN A 396 -26.29 19.10 -29.32
CA ASN A 396 -25.04 19.03 -28.56
C ASN A 396 -25.02 20.11 -27.48
N ARG A 397 -25.26 19.73 -26.22
CA ARG A 397 -25.21 20.65 -25.08
C ARG A 397 -23.81 20.75 -24.46
N GLY A 398 -22.84 20.04 -25.02
CA GLY A 398 -21.42 20.16 -24.73
C GLY A 398 -20.95 19.41 -23.49
N VAL A 399 -19.65 19.58 -23.22
CA VAL A 399 -18.98 19.09 -22.02
C VAL A 399 -19.05 20.17 -20.94
N LYS A 400 -19.44 19.80 -19.71
CA LYS A 400 -19.73 20.74 -18.63
C LYS A 400 -19.00 20.40 -17.34
N ASN A 401 -18.65 21.43 -16.57
CA ASN A 401 -18.08 21.27 -15.24
C ASN A 401 -19.20 21.20 -14.18
N ALA A 402 -19.23 20.14 -13.38
CA ALA A 402 -20.11 20.01 -12.21
C ALA A 402 -19.46 19.09 -11.16
N ASN A 403 -19.80 19.31 -9.88
CA ASN A 403 -19.24 18.55 -8.75
C ASN A 403 -20.20 17.46 -8.27
N PHE A 404 -20.78 16.67 -9.18
CA PHE A 404 -21.57 15.51 -8.77
C PHE A 404 -20.71 14.52 -7.99
N TYR A 405 -21.23 13.98 -6.89
CA TYR A 405 -20.44 13.18 -5.94
C TYR A 405 -19.64 12.08 -6.63
N VAL A 406 -20.28 11.31 -7.53
CA VAL A 406 -19.69 10.14 -8.21
C VAL A 406 -18.58 10.48 -9.20
N ILE A 407 -18.40 11.74 -9.59
CA ILE A 407 -17.29 12.19 -10.44
C ILE A 407 -16.28 13.05 -9.66
N TYR A 408 -16.74 13.81 -8.66
CA TYR A 408 -15.90 14.65 -7.81
C TYR A 408 -15.12 13.84 -6.75
N GLN A 409 -15.78 12.89 -6.06
CA GLN A 409 -15.15 12.08 -5.02
C GLN A 409 -14.45 10.83 -5.56
N ASN A 410 -14.67 10.48 -6.82
CA ASN A 410 -14.15 9.26 -7.40
C ASN A 410 -12.69 9.42 -7.83
N PRO A 411 -11.71 8.69 -7.27
CA PRO A 411 -10.29 8.91 -7.54
C PRO A 411 -9.86 8.67 -9.00
N LEU A 412 -10.73 8.09 -9.83
CA LEU A 412 -10.50 7.75 -11.22
C LEU A 412 -10.90 8.89 -12.18
N PRO A 413 -10.33 8.98 -13.40
CA PRO A 413 -10.92 9.81 -14.45
C PRO A 413 -12.39 9.38 -14.66
N SER A 414 -13.28 10.31 -14.33
CA SER A 414 -14.71 10.06 -14.17
C SER A 414 -15.56 11.04 -14.96
N VAL A 415 -16.67 10.56 -15.51
CA VAL A 415 -17.68 11.37 -16.21
C VAL A 415 -19.10 10.96 -15.85
N LEU A 416 -20.04 11.88 -15.99
CA LEU A 416 -21.49 11.63 -15.88
C LEU A 416 -22.17 12.08 -17.16
N ILE A 417 -22.90 11.18 -17.80
CA ILE A 417 -23.52 11.39 -19.11
C ILE A 417 -25.01 11.58 -18.92
N GLU A 418 -25.56 12.66 -19.49
CA GLU A 418 -26.99 12.83 -19.67
C GLU A 418 -27.37 12.47 -21.10
N THR A 419 -28.09 11.35 -21.25
CA THR A 419 -28.41 10.76 -22.56
C THR A 419 -29.62 11.39 -23.26
N GLY A 420 -30.23 12.42 -22.68
CA GLY A 420 -31.40 13.15 -23.16
C GLY A 420 -32.25 13.66 -22.00
N PHE A 421 -33.40 14.28 -22.27
CA PHE A 421 -34.33 14.80 -21.27
C PHE A 421 -35.61 13.95 -21.21
N ILE A 422 -35.84 13.27 -20.07
CA ILE A 422 -37.06 12.47 -19.86
C ILE A 422 -38.32 13.34 -19.76
N SER A 423 -38.18 14.63 -19.42
CA SER A 423 -39.29 15.59 -19.36
C SER A 423 -39.74 16.08 -20.75
N ASN A 424 -38.89 15.97 -21.77
CA ASN A 424 -39.23 16.34 -23.15
C ASN A 424 -39.92 15.17 -23.85
N ALA A 425 -41.17 15.36 -24.31
CA ALA A 425 -41.97 14.27 -24.87
C ALA A 425 -41.34 13.62 -26.13
N ALA A 426 -40.63 14.40 -26.96
CA ALA A 426 -39.99 13.87 -28.15
C ALA A 426 -38.73 13.05 -27.81
N GLU A 427 -37.93 13.50 -26.83
CA GLU A 427 -36.78 12.72 -26.34
C GLU A 427 -37.22 11.52 -25.52
N ALA A 428 -38.28 11.62 -24.70
CA ALA A 428 -38.85 10.50 -23.96
C ALA A 428 -39.27 9.36 -24.89
N LYS A 429 -39.93 9.66 -26.03
CA LYS A 429 -40.26 8.64 -27.04
C LYS A 429 -39.01 7.92 -27.56
N LYS A 430 -37.90 8.65 -27.77
CA LYS A 430 -36.62 8.07 -28.18
C LYS A 430 -36.00 7.23 -27.06
N LEU A 431 -35.89 7.79 -25.85
CA LEU A 431 -35.38 7.14 -24.64
C LEU A 431 -36.15 5.86 -24.28
N GLY A 432 -37.44 5.78 -24.61
CA GLY A 432 -38.26 4.58 -24.47
C GLY A 432 -37.95 3.46 -25.47
N SER A 433 -37.26 3.78 -26.58
CA SER A 433 -36.97 2.82 -27.65
C SER A 433 -35.64 2.08 -27.44
N ASP A 434 -35.62 0.78 -27.73
CA ASP A 434 -34.38 -0.01 -27.65
C ASP A 434 -33.34 0.44 -28.68
N GLN A 435 -33.78 0.90 -29.86
CA GLN A 435 -32.91 1.45 -30.90
C GLN A 435 -32.07 2.62 -30.38
N TYR A 436 -32.69 3.60 -29.72
CA TYR A 436 -31.97 4.74 -29.16
C TYR A 436 -30.97 4.30 -28.09
N ARG A 437 -31.38 3.36 -27.21
CA ARG A 437 -30.51 2.84 -26.13
C ARG A 437 -29.33 2.05 -26.69
N ASN A 438 -29.51 1.31 -27.79
CA ASN A 438 -28.42 0.64 -28.51
C ASN A 438 -27.43 1.65 -29.11
N LEU A 439 -27.93 2.68 -29.80
CA LEU A 439 -27.09 3.75 -30.36
C LEU A 439 -26.33 4.51 -29.28
N ALA A 440 -26.99 4.82 -28.15
CA ALA A 440 -26.36 5.49 -27.02
C ALA A 440 -25.23 4.62 -26.45
N ALA A 441 -25.50 3.32 -26.23
CA ALA A 441 -24.50 2.40 -25.72
C ALA A 441 -23.30 2.22 -26.64
N GLU A 442 -23.52 2.13 -27.96
CA GLU A 442 -22.45 2.06 -28.96
C GLU A 442 -21.62 3.36 -28.97
N ALA A 443 -22.27 4.52 -28.98
CA ALA A 443 -21.59 5.82 -28.97
C ALA A 443 -20.74 6.02 -27.71
N ILE A 444 -21.29 5.67 -26.53
CA ILE A 444 -20.56 5.72 -25.26
C ILE A 444 -19.34 4.78 -25.33
N SER A 445 -19.55 3.54 -25.78
CA SER A 445 -18.46 2.55 -25.88
C SER A 445 -17.34 3.01 -26.82
N LEU A 446 -17.69 3.55 -27.99
CA LEU A 446 -16.71 4.09 -28.95
C LEU A 446 -16.00 5.34 -28.40
N GLY A 447 -16.71 6.24 -27.72
CA GLY A 447 -16.11 7.43 -27.11
C GLY A 447 -15.11 7.06 -26.00
N ILE A 448 -15.42 6.04 -25.20
CA ILE A 448 -14.48 5.48 -24.22
C ILE A 448 -13.24 4.92 -24.92
N LEU A 449 -13.40 4.16 -26.01
CA LEU A 449 -12.26 3.59 -26.74
C LEU A 449 -11.40 4.66 -27.43
N ASP A 450 -12.02 5.70 -27.99
CA ASP A 450 -11.32 6.85 -28.56
C ASP A 450 -10.48 7.57 -27.50
N TYR A 451 -11.02 7.77 -26.30
CA TYR A 451 -10.27 8.34 -25.18
C TYR A 451 -9.01 7.54 -24.88
N TYR A 452 -9.08 6.21 -24.85
CA TYR A 452 -7.89 5.42 -24.60
C TYR A 452 -6.93 5.36 -25.80
N ASN A 453 -7.44 5.41 -27.03
CA ASN A 453 -6.60 5.56 -28.21
C ASN A 453 -5.84 6.90 -28.22
N TRP A 454 -6.42 7.94 -27.61
CA TRP A 454 -5.77 9.22 -27.38
C TRP A 454 -4.76 9.13 -26.22
N LYS A 455 -5.13 8.50 -25.11
CA LYS A 455 -4.27 8.38 -23.90
C LYS A 455 -2.98 7.58 -24.13
N GLU A 456 -2.98 6.67 -25.10
CA GLU A 456 -1.83 5.81 -25.43
C GLU A 456 -0.91 6.38 -26.53
N LYS A 457 -1.22 7.56 -27.06
CA LYS A 457 -0.35 8.33 -27.97
C LYS A 457 0.33 9.45 -27.21
#